data_AF-A0A949HUX3-F1
#
_entry.id   AF-A0A949HUX3-F1
#
_cell.length_a   1.000
_cell.length_b   1.000
_cell.length_c   1.000
_cell.angle_alpha   90.00
_cell.angle_beta   90.00
_cell.angle_gamma   90.00
#
_symmetry.space_group_name_H-M   'P 1'
#
loop_
_entity.id
_entity.type
_entity.pdbx_description
1 polymer ?
#
loop_
_entity_poly.entity_id
_entity_poly.type
_entity_poly.pdbx_seq_one_letter_code
_entity_poly.pdbx_strand_id
1 'polypeptide(L)'
;MRIVCPQCHALYEVSGDLLGNAGRPLRCGQCGHGWRFLPEVQAEEAMPDAAPEPPPEQEAQFPAPEMDEPLNRRFGQPMDDEAKAEVQAALRDEAVSHPHQENLVLPPEPAGVTEADRFADLVRAARNNEMDLEPERVRQRPQVKRPHLVVPLLILLILAVIVLERHALMRAIPASAKLFHALHLS
;
A
#
# COMPACT_ATOMS: atom_id res chain seq x y z
N MET A 1 1.23 -6.69 5.92
CA MET A 1 0.16 -7.38 6.70
C MET A 1 -1.10 -7.43 5.86
N ARG A 2 -2.00 -8.37 6.14
CA ARG A 2 -3.21 -8.60 5.33
C ARG A 2 -4.45 -8.24 6.13
N ILE A 3 -5.35 -7.48 5.51
CA ILE A 3 -6.66 -7.14 6.10
C ILE A 3 -7.77 -7.60 5.16
N VAL A 4 -8.93 -7.91 5.73
CA VAL A 4 -10.10 -8.40 4.99
C VAL A 4 -11.26 -7.45 5.23
N CYS A 5 -11.98 -7.09 4.17
CA CYS A 5 -13.21 -6.33 4.30
C CYS A 5 -14.32 -7.22 4.90
N PRO A 6 -14.97 -6.82 6.01
CA PRO A 6 -16.01 -7.64 6.64
C PRO A 6 -17.29 -7.75 5.79
N GLN A 7 -17.47 -6.90 4.78
CA GLN A 7 -18.70 -6.84 4.00
C GLN A 7 -18.61 -7.65 2.71
N CYS A 8 -17.53 -7.50 1.94
CA CYS A 8 -17.36 -8.18 0.64
C CYS A 8 -16.20 -9.17 0.60
N HIS A 9 -15.48 -9.35 1.72
CA HIS A 9 -14.39 -10.32 1.88
C HIS A 9 -13.21 -10.07 0.93
N ALA A 10 -13.09 -8.87 0.38
CA ALA A 10 -11.91 -8.46 -0.39
C ALA A 10 -10.66 -8.44 0.50
N LEU A 11 -9.55 -8.99 -0.01
CA LEU A 11 -8.24 -9.01 0.67
C LEU A 11 -7.39 -7.80 0.22
N TYR A 12 -6.74 -7.15 1.18
CA TYR A 12 -5.81 -6.05 0.92
C TYR A 12 -4.48 -6.29 1.62
N GLU A 13 -3.38 -6.01 0.92
CA GLU A 13 -2.03 -6.00 1.47
C GLU A 13 -1.65 -4.57 1.82
N VAL A 14 -1.39 -4.33 3.12
CA VAL A 14 -1.12 -2.99 3.65
C VAL A 14 0.11 -3.04 4.56
N SER A 15 0.90 -1.97 4.58
CA SER A 15 2.09 -1.84 5.44
C SER A 15 1.69 -1.54 6.89
N GLY A 16 2.36 -2.20 7.85
CA GLY A 16 2.18 -2.06 9.30
C GLY A 16 2.00 -0.62 9.76
N ASP A 17 2.90 0.22 9.25
CA ASP A 17 3.07 1.61 9.62
C ASP A 17 1.87 2.49 9.22
N LEU A 18 1.08 2.09 8.21
CA LEU A 18 -0.04 2.88 7.70
C LEU A 18 -1.31 2.75 8.53
N LEU A 19 -1.48 1.63 9.25
CA LEU A 19 -2.67 1.42 10.09
C LEU A 19 -2.48 2.04 11.47
N GLY A 20 -1.24 2.13 11.95
CA GLY A 20 -0.88 2.65 13.26
C GLY A 20 -1.54 1.87 14.41
N ASN A 21 -1.16 2.19 15.65
CA ASN A 21 -1.74 1.55 16.83
C ASN A 21 -3.12 2.11 17.22
N ALA A 22 -3.54 3.23 16.60
CA ALA A 22 -4.70 4.02 17.02
C ALA A 22 -5.98 3.83 16.15
N GLY A 23 -6.02 2.81 15.29
CA GLY A 23 -7.24 2.44 14.56
C GLY A 23 -7.72 3.51 13.56
N ARG A 24 -6.91 3.76 12.52
CA ARG A 24 -7.28 4.62 11.39
C ARG A 24 -8.55 4.10 10.70
N PRO A 25 -9.51 4.98 10.30
CA PRO A 25 -10.65 4.56 9.49
C PRO A 25 -10.18 4.12 8.09
N LEU A 26 -10.62 2.94 7.68
CA LEU A 26 -10.36 2.32 6.39
C LEU A 26 -11.65 2.31 5.58
N ARG A 27 -11.53 2.37 4.25
CA ARG A 27 -12.66 2.27 3.32
C ARG A 27 -12.35 1.24 2.24
N CYS A 28 -13.32 0.37 1.96
CA CYS A 28 -13.17 -0.67 0.94
C CYS A 28 -13.21 -0.05 -0.46
N GLY A 29 -12.24 -0.40 -1.32
CA GLY A 29 -12.25 0.01 -2.73
C GLY A 29 -13.24 -0.78 -3.60
N GLN A 30 -13.73 -1.92 -3.12
CA GLN A 30 -14.68 -2.78 -3.85
C GLN A 30 -16.15 -2.46 -3.51
N CYS A 31 -16.51 -2.35 -2.23
CA CYS A 31 -17.90 -2.10 -1.80
C CYS A 31 -18.13 -0.73 -1.14
N GLY A 32 -17.08 0.05 -0.88
CA GLY A 32 -17.18 1.36 -0.23
C GLY A 32 -17.44 1.34 1.28
N HIS A 33 -17.61 0.16 1.90
CA HIS A 33 -17.81 0.01 3.35
C HIS A 33 -16.61 0.54 4.15
N GLY A 34 -16.87 1.33 5.19
CA GLY A 34 -15.87 1.89 6.08
C GLY A 34 -15.79 1.14 7.42
N TRP A 35 -14.59 0.75 7.85
CA TRP A 35 -14.36 0.08 9.14
C TRP A 35 -13.03 0.53 9.76
N ARG A 36 -12.78 0.18 11.04
CA ARG A 36 -11.50 0.44 11.72
C ARG A 36 -10.80 -0.89 12.00
N PHE A 37 -9.49 -0.92 11.83
CA PHE A 37 -8.67 -2.07 12.20
C PHE A 37 -8.09 -1.85 13.60
N LEU A 38 -8.42 -2.73 14.55
CA LEU A 38 -7.78 -2.77 15.87
C LEU A 38 -6.89 -4.01 15.94
N PRO A 39 -5.56 -3.88 16.08
CA PRO A 39 -4.70 -5.04 16.32
C PRO A 39 -5.00 -5.63 17.71
N GLU A 40 -5.01 -6.97 17.80
CA GLU A 40 -5.39 -7.81 18.96
C GLU A 40 -4.59 -7.56 20.27
N VAL A 41 -3.72 -6.54 20.35
CA VAL A 41 -2.84 -6.30 21.49
C VAL A 41 -3.51 -5.62 22.70
N GLN A 42 -4.84 -5.42 22.68
CA GLN A 42 -5.59 -4.81 23.80
C GLN A 42 -6.96 -5.47 24.03
N ALA A 43 -7.10 -6.77 23.72
CA ALA A 43 -8.32 -7.53 24.01
C ALA A 43 -8.23 -8.34 25.32
N GLU A 44 -7.33 -7.96 26.22
CA GLU A 44 -7.31 -8.45 27.60
C GLU A 44 -7.36 -7.23 28.54
N GLU A 45 -8.35 -7.26 29.43
CA GLU A 45 -8.59 -6.32 30.55
C GLU A 45 -9.40 -5.04 30.27
N ALA A 46 -10.72 -5.19 30.12
CA ALA A 46 -11.70 -4.37 30.86
C ALA A 46 -13.09 -5.02 30.81
N MET A 47 -13.45 -5.74 31.88
CA MET A 47 -14.83 -6.12 32.18
C MET A 47 -15.69 -4.84 32.34
N PRO A 48 -16.99 -4.88 32.00
CA PRO A 48 -17.86 -3.72 32.14
C PRO A 48 -18.29 -3.58 33.60
N ASP A 49 -17.77 -2.58 34.30
CA ASP A 49 -18.36 -2.08 35.54
C ASP A 49 -18.45 -0.56 35.50
N ALA A 50 -19.55 -0.05 36.04
CA ALA A 50 -19.97 1.35 36.14
C ALA A 50 -20.35 2.07 34.82
N ALA A 51 -21.64 2.04 34.52
CA ALA A 51 -22.29 3.14 33.84
C ALA A 51 -22.14 4.43 34.67
N PRO A 52 -21.57 5.53 34.12
CA PRO A 52 -21.81 6.84 34.67
C PRO A 52 -23.21 7.29 34.21
N GLU A 53 -24.07 7.68 35.16
CA GLU A 53 -25.25 8.48 34.87
C GLU A 53 -24.85 9.66 33.95
N PRO A 54 -25.60 9.94 32.87
CA PRO A 54 -25.37 11.14 32.09
C PRO A 54 -25.60 12.37 33.00
N PRO A 55 -24.66 13.32 33.07
CA PRO A 55 -24.91 14.64 33.66
C PRO A 55 -26.14 15.26 32.99
N PRO A 56 -26.98 16.00 33.72
CA PRO A 56 -28.18 16.61 33.15
C PRO A 56 -27.81 17.46 31.95
N GLU A 57 -28.52 17.22 30.86
CA GLU A 57 -28.42 17.90 29.58
C GLU A 57 -28.64 19.41 29.80
N GLN A 58 -27.55 20.14 29.99
CA GLN A 58 -27.54 21.57 29.72
C GLN A 58 -27.61 21.69 28.21
N GLU A 59 -28.82 21.98 27.71
CA GLU A 59 -29.04 22.53 26.37
C GLU A 59 -28.18 23.79 26.23
N ALA A 60 -26.95 23.61 25.75
CA ALA A 60 -26.18 24.67 25.15
C ALA A 60 -26.93 25.04 23.87
N GLN A 61 -27.82 26.04 23.97
CA GLN A 61 -28.39 26.74 22.84
C GLN A 61 -27.25 27.40 22.07
N PHE A 62 -26.65 26.65 21.15
CA PHE A 62 -25.95 27.25 20.04
C PHE A 62 -27.01 27.95 19.17
N PRO A 63 -26.88 29.26 18.88
CA PRO A 63 -27.72 29.85 17.86
C PRO A 63 -27.49 29.06 16.58
N ALA A 64 -28.56 28.45 16.06
CA ALA A 64 -28.54 27.81 14.77
C ALA A 64 -28.04 28.86 13.77
N PRO A 65 -26.99 28.60 12.98
CA PRO A 65 -26.74 29.43 11.83
C PRO A 65 -27.99 29.34 10.95
N GLU A 66 -28.66 30.46 10.74
CA GLU A 66 -29.68 30.61 9.70
C GLU A 66 -28.99 30.25 8.38
N MET A 67 -29.17 28.98 7.97
CA MET A 67 -28.72 28.48 6.68
C MET A 67 -29.67 29.02 5.62
N ASP A 68 -29.50 30.29 5.25
CA ASP A 68 -29.99 30.81 3.99
C ASP A 68 -29.11 30.29 2.86
N GLU A 69 -29.24 29.00 2.51
CA GLU A 69 -29.01 28.48 1.16
C GLU A 69 -29.32 26.98 1.10
N PRO A 70 -30.08 26.49 0.10
CA PRO A 70 -30.17 25.07 -0.14
C PRO A 70 -28.86 24.60 -0.79
N LEU A 71 -27.80 24.42 0.00
CA LEU A 71 -26.59 23.72 -0.44
C LEU A 71 -26.84 22.20 -0.39
N ASN A 72 -27.94 21.78 -1.03
CA ASN A 72 -28.26 20.40 -1.33
C ASN A 72 -28.03 20.15 -2.83
N ARG A 73 -26.82 20.47 -3.32
CA ARG A 73 -26.35 19.95 -4.61
C ARG A 73 -26.03 18.47 -4.42
N ARG A 74 -27.06 17.63 -4.50
CA ARG A 74 -26.95 16.18 -4.50
C ARG A 74 -26.44 15.73 -5.88
N PHE A 75 -25.34 14.97 -5.90
CA PHE A 75 -24.82 14.36 -7.14
C PHE A 75 -25.94 13.65 -7.91
N GLY A 76 -26.12 14.00 -9.18
CA GLY A 76 -27.07 13.36 -10.10
C GLY A 76 -28.44 14.04 -10.23
N GLN A 77 -28.69 15.19 -9.61
CA GLN A 77 -29.88 15.98 -9.96
C GLN A 77 -29.67 16.79 -11.24
N PRO A 78 -30.70 16.91 -12.10
CA PRO A 78 -30.63 17.77 -13.27
C PRO A 78 -30.47 19.22 -12.83
N MET A 79 -29.52 19.94 -13.44
CA MET A 79 -29.39 21.38 -13.25
C MET A 79 -30.70 22.07 -13.67
N ASP A 80 -31.10 23.06 -12.88
CA ASP A 80 -32.13 24.02 -13.21
C ASP A 80 -31.72 24.87 -14.43
N ASP A 81 -32.72 25.38 -15.14
CA ASP A 81 -32.48 26.06 -16.42
C ASP A 81 -31.75 27.40 -16.26
N GLU A 82 -31.85 28.02 -15.08
CA GLU A 82 -31.15 29.25 -14.74
C GLU A 82 -29.65 29.00 -14.52
N ALA A 83 -29.28 27.96 -13.77
CA ALA A 83 -27.88 27.54 -13.65
C ALA A 83 -27.27 27.09 -14.98
N LYS A 84 -28.05 26.46 -15.88
CA LYS A 84 -27.58 26.15 -17.25
C LYS A 84 -27.27 27.42 -18.05
N ALA A 85 -28.14 28.43 -17.95
CA ALA A 85 -27.96 29.69 -18.65
C ALA A 85 -26.72 30.45 -18.14
N GLU A 86 -26.47 30.43 -16.84
CA GLU A 86 -25.29 31.05 -16.22
C GLU A 86 -23.98 30.36 -16.67
N VAL A 87 -23.93 29.03 -16.63
CA VAL A 87 -22.79 28.25 -17.15
C VAL A 87 -22.55 28.54 -18.63
N GLN A 88 -23.61 28.63 -19.43
CA GLN A 88 -23.48 28.90 -20.85
C GLN A 88 -23.02 30.33 -21.14
N ALA A 89 -23.40 31.31 -20.32
CA ALA A 89 -22.88 32.67 -20.39
C ALA A 89 -21.38 32.72 -20.04
N ALA A 90 -20.95 32.01 -18.99
CA ALA A 90 -19.54 31.91 -18.60
C ALA A 90 -18.69 31.27 -19.71
N LEU A 91 -19.15 30.16 -20.29
CA LEU A 91 -18.47 29.50 -21.42
C LEU A 91 -18.34 30.41 -22.64
N ARG A 92 -19.32 31.28 -22.88
CA ARG A 92 -19.28 32.24 -23.99
C ARG A 92 -18.23 33.32 -23.75
N ASP A 93 -18.09 33.78 -22.51
CA ASP A 93 -17.08 34.76 -22.13
C ASP A 93 -15.66 34.16 -22.19
N GLU A 94 -15.49 32.89 -21.77
CA GLU A 94 -14.25 32.13 -21.96
C GLU A 94 -13.90 31.92 -23.44
N ALA A 95 -14.89 31.64 -24.30
CA ALA A 95 -14.68 31.48 -25.74
C ALA A 95 -14.28 32.80 -26.44
N VAL A 96 -14.70 33.94 -25.90
CA VAL A 96 -14.31 35.27 -26.41
C VAL A 96 -12.91 35.66 -25.91
N SER A 97 -12.56 35.28 -24.68
CA SER A 97 -11.29 35.65 -24.04
C SER A 97 -10.12 34.71 -24.42
N HIS A 98 -10.40 33.45 -24.74
CA HIS A 98 -9.43 32.52 -25.33
C HIS A 98 -9.89 32.07 -26.71
N PRO A 99 -9.51 32.77 -27.80
CA PRO A 99 -9.63 32.23 -29.15
C PRO A 99 -8.66 31.06 -29.25
N HIS A 100 -9.11 29.86 -28.87
CA HIS A 100 -8.24 28.70 -28.79
C HIS A 100 -7.85 28.30 -30.22
N GLN A 101 -6.60 28.61 -30.52
CA GLN A 101 -5.70 27.92 -31.44
C GLN A 101 -6.27 26.60 -31.98
N GLU A 102 -6.90 26.70 -33.15
CA GLU A 102 -7.47 25.62 -33.95
C GLU A 102 -6.36 24.77 -34.59
N ASN A 103 -5.52 24.13 -33.77
CA ASN A 103 -4.49 23.21 -34.23
C ASN A 103 -4.12 22.15 -33.18
N LEU A 104 -5.12 21.58 -32.48
CA LEU A 104 -4.94 20.22 -31.98
C LEU A 104 -5.14 19.27 -33.16
N VAL A 105 -4.02 18.92 -33.80
CA VAL A 105 -3.97 17.77 -34.71
C VAL A 105 -4.19 16.53 -33.85
N LEU A 106 -5.42 16.04 -33.85
CA LEU A 106 -5.77 14.75 -33.27
C LEU A 106 -5.00 13.67 -34.06
N PRO A 107 -4.28 12.74 -33.40
CA PRO A 107 -3.65 11.62 -34.08
C PRO A 107 -4.70 10.89 -34.93
N PRO A 108 -4.34 10.41 -36.14
CA PRO A 108 -5.29 9.66 -36.96
C PRO A 108 -5.78 8.45 -36.16
N GLU A 109 -7.10 8.36 -35.99
CA GLU A 109 -7.71 7.15 -35.44
C GLU A 109 -7.26 5.95 -36.28
N PRO A 110 -6.79 4.85 -35.68
CA PRO A 110 -6.38 3.69 -36.43
C PRO A 110 -7.59 3.18 -37.22
N ALA A 111 -7.50 3.28 -38.54
CA ALA A 111 -8.54 2.86 -39.46
C ALA A 111 -8.83 1.37 -39.25
N GLY A 112 -10.08 1.05 -38.87
CA GLY A 112 -10.62 -0.30 -38.96
C GLY A 112 -10.88 -1.05 -37.65
N VAL A 113 -10.71 -0.45 -36.48
CA VAL A 113 -11.12 -1.11 -35.21
C VAL A 113 -12.51 -0.62 -34.83
N THR A 114 -13.51 -1.50 -34.87
CA THR A 114 -14.86 -1.13 -34.42
C THR A 114 -14.85 -0.90 -32.90
N GLU A 115 -15.74 -0.05 -32.41
CA GLU A 115 -15.82 0.27 -30.98
C GLU A 115 -16.11 -0.97 -30.12
N ALA A 116 -16.81 -1.96 -30.70
CA ALA A 116 -17.04 -3.27 -30.11
C ALA A 116 -15.75 -4.09 -29.95
N ASP A 117 -14.84 -4.01 -30.91
CA ASP A 117 -13.54 -4.71 -30.84
C ASP A 117 -12.63 -4.07 -29.78
N ARG A 118 -12.63 -2.73 -29.68
CA ARG A 118 -11.89 -2.02 -28.62
C ARG A 118 -12.40 -2.39 -27.23
N PHE A 119 -13.72 -2.47 -27.05
CA PHE A 119 -14.31 -2.85 -25.77
C PHE A 119 -14.00 -4.31 -25.42
N ALA A 120 -14.10 -5.23 -26.40
CA ALA A 120 -13.77 -6.64 -26.20
C ALA A 120 -12.30 -6.82 -25.79
N ASP A 121 -11.39 -6.04 -26.36
CA ASP A 121 -9.96 -6.06 -26.01
C ASP A 121 -9.69 -5.47 -24.62
N LEU A 122 -10.36 -4.38 -24.24
CA LEU A 122 -10.26 -3.82 -22.88
C LEU A 122 -10.78 -4.78 -21.82
N VAL A 123 -11.90 -5.46 -22.08
CA VAL A 123 -12.45 -6.48 -21.17
C VAL A 123 -11.53 -7.69 -21.09
N ARG A 124 -10.92 -8.11 -22.20
CA ARG A 124 -9.95 -9.21 -22.23
C ARG A 124 -8.65 -8.85 -21.48
N ALA A 125 -8.14 -7.64 -21.65
CA ALA A 125 -6.98 -7.12 -20.94
C ALA A 125 -7.23 -7.00 -19.42
N ALA A 126 -8.39 -6.48 -19.03
CA ALA A 126 -8.78 -6.39 -17.61
C ALA A 126 -8.97 -7.77 -16.97
N ARG A 127 -9.50 -8.75 -17.70
CA ARG A 127 -9.72 -10.12 -17.19
C ARG A 127 -8.43 -10.92 -17.08
N ASN A 128 -7.48 -10.71 -18.00
CA ASN A 128 -6.21 -11.42 -18.00
C ASN A 128 -5.14 -10.73 -17.13
N ASN A 129 -5.47 -9.59 -16.50
CA ASN A 129 -4.57 -8.81 -15.66
C ASN A 129 -3.22 -8.52 -16.33
N GLU A 130 -3.24 -8.43 -17.66
CA GLU A 130 -2.09 -8.09 -18.48
C GLU A 130 -2.07 -6.57 -18.61
N MET A 131 -1.94 -5.92 -17.45
CA MET A 131 -1.36 -4.60 -17.43
C MET A 131 0.12 -4.81 -17.70
N ASP A 132 0.52 -4.68 -18.96
CA ASP A 132 1.87 -4.22 -19.29
C ASP A 132 1.99 -2.82 -18.69
N LEU A 133 2.24 -2.78 -17.37
CA LEU A 133 2.93 -1.68 -16.76
C LEU A 133 4.26 -1.64 -17.48
N GLU A 134 4.37 -0.73 -18.46
CA GLU A 134 5.66 -0.30 -19.02
C GLU A 134 6.62 -0.32 -17.85
N PRO A 135 7.69 -1.16 -17.89
CA PRO A 135 8.55 -1.31 -16.74
C PRO A 135 9.14 0.06 -16.49
N GLU A 136 8.56 0.72 -15.49
CA GLU A 136 9.05 1.95 -14.91
C GLU A 136 10.53 1.67 -14.75
N ARG A 137 11.37 2.45 -15.42
CA ARG A 137 12.82 2.26 -15.37
C ARG A 137 13.22 2.53 -13.94
N VAL A 138 13.06 1.51 -13.09
CA VAL A 138 13.58 1.43 -11.75
C VAL A 138 15.05 1.65 -12.00
N ARG A 139 15.50 2.85 -11.65
CA ARG A 139 16.89 3.27 -11.72
C ARG A 139 17.65 2.20 -10.99
N GLN A 140 18.22 1.26 -11.75
CA GLN A 140 18.75 0.03 -11.21
C GLN A 140 19.86 0.48 -10.26
N ARG A 141 19.61 0.38 -8.95
CA ARG A 141 20.69 0.41 -7.97
C ARG A 141 21.70 -0.61 -8.49
N PRO A 142 22.99 -0.25 -8.63
CA PRO A 142 23.97 -1.17 -9.17
C PRO A 142 23.96 -2.40 -8.28
N GLN A 143 23.33 -3.46 -8.78
CA GLN A 143 23.34 -4.75 -8.12
C GLN A 143 24.80 -5.15 -8.10
N VAL A 144 25.39 -5.20 -6.90
CA VAL A 144 26.72 -5.78 -6.71
C VAL A 144 26.58 -7.28 -6.94
N LYS A 145 26.52 -7.68 -8.21
CA LYS A 145 26.54 -9.05 -8.68
C LYS A 145 27.96 -9.59 -8.51
N ARG A 146 28.34 -9.94 -7.29
CA ARG A 146 29.45 -10.88 -7.04
C ARG A 146 29.06 -11.97 -6.04
N PRO A 147 28.01 -12.76 -6.32
CA PRO A 147 27.65 -13.92 -5.50
C PRO A 147 28.80 -14.95 -5.43
N HIS A 148 29.70 -14.94 -6.42
CA HIS A 148 30.89 -15.79 -6.47
C HIS A 148 31.96 -15.47 -5.40
N LEU A 149 31.89 -14.34 -4.70
CA LEU A 149 32.80 -14.04 -3.59
C LEU A 149 32.28 -14.51 -2.24
N VAL A 150 30.97 -14.77 -2.12
CA VAL A 150 30.36 -15.24 -0.87
C VAL A 150 30.78 -16.68 -0.57
N VAL A 151 30.77 -17.55 -1.59
CA VAL A 151 31.16 -18.97 -1.45
C VAL A 151 32.61 -19.14 -0.98
N PRO A 152 33.65 -18.54 -1.60
CA PRO A 152 35.02 -18.69 -1.13
C PRO A 152 35.24 -18.03 0.23
N LEU A 153 34.55 -16.93 0.56
CA LEU A 153 34.60 -16.32 1.89
C LEU A 153 34.05 -17.28 2.96
N LEU A 154 32.94 -17.96 2.67
CA LEU A 154 32.32 -18.93 3.57
C LEU A 154 33.21 -20.17 3.75
N ILE A 155 33.85 -20.65 2.68
CA ILE A 155 34.85 -21.73 2.74
C ILE A 155 36.05 -21.32 3.60
N LEU A 156 36.59 -20.11 3.42
CA LEU A 156 37.70 -19.60 4.22
C LEU A 156 37.32 -19.46 5.70
N LEU A 157 36.10 -19.02 6.00
CA LEU A 157 35.58 -18.92 7.36
C LEU A 157 35.46 -20.30 8.03
N ILE A 158 34.95 -21.31 7.32
CA ILE A 158 34.89 -22.69 7.82
C ILE A 158 36.30 -23.23 8.09
N LEU A 159 37.25 -23.03 7.16
CA LEU A 159 38.64 -23.45 7.35
C LEU A 159 39.29 -22.75 8.54
N ALA A 160 39.02 -21.45 8.73
CA ALA A 160 39.52 -20.70 9.88
C ALA A 160 38.98 -21.26 11.20
N VAL A 161 37.68 -21.59 11.26
CA VAL A 161 37.06 -22.23 12.44
C VAL A 161 37.71 -23.59 12.72
N ILE A 162 37.90 -24.44 11.71
CA ILE A 162 38.56 -25.75 11.87
C ILE A 162 40.00 -25.59 12.40
N VAL A 163 40.75 -24.61 11.89
CA VAL A 163 42.12 -24.33 12.35
C VAL A 163 42.13 -23.77 13.77
N LEU A 164 41.19 -22.88 14.12
CA LEU A 164 41.04 -22.32 15.46
C LEU A 164 40.63 -23.37 16.48
N GLU A 165 39.69 -24.25 16.14
CA GLU A 165 39.31 -25.40 16.97
C GLU A 165 40.48 -26.38 17.11
N ARG A 166 41.21 -26.67 16.03
CA ARG A 166 42.43 -27.47 16.12
C ARG A 166 43.46 -26.81 17.03
N HIS A 167 43.62 -25.49 16.96
CA HIS A 167 44.57 -24.78 17.82
C HIS A 167 44.11 -24.73 19.29
N ALA A 168 42.80 -24.63 19.51
CA ALA A 168 42.18 -24.71 20.84
C ALA A 168 42.28 -26.14 21.41
N LEU A 169 42.05 -27.19 20.61
CA LEU A 169 42.26 -28.60 20.97
C LEU A 169 43.72 -28.87 21.31
N MET A 170 44.66 -28.36 20.52
CA MET A 170 46.10 -28.50 20.79
C MET A 170 46.54 -27.77 22.06
N ARG A 171 45.81 -26.74 22.51
CA ARG A 171 46.08 -26.06 23.79
C ARG A 171 45.30 -26.65 24.97
N ALA A 172 44.14 -27.26 24.75
CA ALA A 172 43.27 -27.78 25.79
C ALA A 172 43.65 -29.19 26.29
N ILE A 173 44.48 -29.94 25.56
CA ILE A 173 44.92 -31.29 25.97
C ILE A 173 46.45 -31.38 26.08
N PRO A 174 47.07 -30.86 27.15
CA PRO A 174 48.47 -31.20 27.49
C PRO A 174 48.65 -32.67 27.92
N ALA A 175 47.56 -33.44 28.05
CA ALA A 175 47.57 -34.82 28.51
C ALA A 175 47.87 -35.87 27.41
N SER A 176 47.85 -35.50 26.12
CA SER A 176 48.16 -36.44 25.04
C SER A 176 49.66 -36.76 24.94
N ALA A 177 50.53 -35.87 25.43
CA ALA A 177 51.98 -36.09 25.48
C ALA A 177 52.37 -37.36 26.25
N LYS A 178 51.63 -37.71 27.31
CA LYS A 178 51.87 -38.96 28.07
C LYS A 178 51.38 -40.21 27.33
N LEU A 179 50.30 -40.10 26.55
CA LEU A 179 49.76 -41.21 25.74
C LEU A 179 50.65 -41.53 24.53
N PHE A 180 51.22 -40.51 23.87
CA PHE A 180 52.16 -40.73 22.76
C PHE A 180 53.48 -41.34 23.24
N HIS A 181 53.98 -40.95 24.42
CA HIS A 181 55.17 -41.56 25.00
C HIS A 181 54.94 -43.02 25.45
N ALA A 182 53.73 -43.35 25.92
CA ALA A 182 53.36 -44.71 26.32
C ALA A 182 53.19 -45.67 25.13
N LEU A 183 52.91 -45.14 23.94
CA LEU A 183 52.72 -45.95 22.72
C LEU A 183 53.99 -46.09 21.87
N HIS A 184 55.14 -45.58 22.33
CA HIS A 184 56.47 -45.79 21.71
C HIS A 184 56.54 -45.47 20.20
N LEU A 185 55.73 -44.52 19.73
CA LEU A 185 55.79 -43.99 18.37
C LEU A 185 56.54 -42.65 18.39
N SER A 186 57.87 -42.73 18.45
CA SER A 186 58.81 -41.62 18.22
C SER A 186 59.92 -42.08 17.30
#